data_AF-A0A183FN24-F1
#
_entry.id   AF-A0A183FN24-F1
#
_cell.length_a   1.000
_cell.length_b   1.000
_cell.length_c   1.000
_cell.angle_alpha   90.00
_cell.angle_beta   90.00
_cell.angle_gamma   90.00
#
_symmetry.space_group_name_H-M   'P 1'
#
loop_
_entity.id
_entity.type
_entity.pdbx_description
1 polymer ?
#
loop_
_entity_poly.entity_id
_entity_poly.type
_entity_poly.pdbx_seq_one_letter_code
_entity_poly.pdbx_strand_id
1 'polypeptide(L)'
;MCGESKTVHLQGINETVWYKGFVIQPFEWNDGKLGNRMGQLMRLDDNGSWQQQCFRFKNSATHSHDEKKKHMRLWWKIDEDSRTVQFV
;
A
#
# COMPACT_ATOMS: atom_id res chain seq x y z
N MET A 1 4.61 18.07 -13.55
CA MET A 1 3.31 17.39 -13.79
C MET A 1 2.86 16.84 -12.44
N CYS A 2 1.60 17.06 -12.05
CA CYS A 2 1.08 16.50 -10.79
C CYS A 2 0.83 15.01 -10.99
N GLY A 3 1.64 14.13 -10.38
CA GLY A 3 1.45 12.69 -10.44
C GLY A 3 0.07 12.26 -9.93
N GLU A 4 -0.48 11.20 -10.51
CA GLU A 4 -1.79 10.67 -10.14
C GLU A 4 -1.73 9.87 -8.83
N SER A 5 -2.80 9.97 -8.05
CA SER A 5 -2.99 9.20 -6.82
C SER A 5 -4.13 8.21 -7.03
N LYS A 6 -3.87 6.92 -6.80
CA LYS A 6 -4.88 5.86 -6.79
C LYS A 6 -5.20 5.44 -5.35
N THR A 7 -6.43 5.03 -5.09
CA THR A 7 -6.84 4.51 -3.77
C THR A 7 -6.73 2.99 -3.75
N VAL A 8 -6.03 2.46 -2.74
CA VAL A 8 -5.89 1.02 -2.50
C VAL A 8 -6.75 0.65 -1.29
N HIS A 9 -7.60 -0.36 -1.47
CA HIS A 9 -8.49 -0.89 -0.44
C HIS A 9 -8.03 -2.30 -0.05
N LEU A 10 -7.61 -2.47 1.21
CA LEU A 10 -7.39 -3.78 1.79
C LEU A 10 -8.59 -4.11 2.69
N GLN A 11 -9.27 -5.21 2.39
CA GLN A 11 -10.43 -5.64 3.15
C GLN A 11 -10.49 -7.16 3.29
N GLY A 12 -11.05 -7.61 4.40
CA GLY A 12 -11.47 -9.00 4.53
C GLY A 12 -12.52 -9.36 3.46
N ILE A 13 -12.64 -10.65 3.15
CA ILE A 13 -13.61 -11.13 2.15
C ILE A 13 -15.06 -10.79 2.58
N ASN A 14 -15.31 -10.67 3.87
CA ASN A 14 -16.59 -10.29 4.46
C ASN A 14 -16.37 -9.63 5.84
N GLU A 15 -17.47 -9.21 6.49
CA GLU A 15 -17.42 -8.54 7.79
C GLU A 15 -17.00 -9.44 8.96
N THR A 16 -16.92 -10.76 8.75
CA THR A 16 -16.52 -11.72 9.80
C THR A 16 -15.02 -12.03 9.76
N VAL A 17 -14.33 -11.71 8.67
CA VAL A 17 -12.90 -11.94 8.49
C VAL A 17 -12.11 -10.70 8.87
N TRP A 18 -11.09 -10.92 9.69
CA TRP A 18 -10.18 -9.88 10.17
C TRP A 18 -8.74 -10.29 9.87
N TYR A 19 -7.89 -9.32 9.57
CA TYR A 19 -6.45 -9.54 9.47
C TYR A 19 -5.76 -8.95 10.71
N LYS A 20 -4.74 -9.67 11.20
CA LYS A 20 -3.90 -9.24 12.33
C LYS A 20 -2.75 -8.33 11.91
N GLY A 21 -2.40 -8.37 10.63
CA GLY A 21 -1.28 -7.63 10.08
C GLY A 21 -1.30 -7.72 8.56
N PHE A 22 -0.57 -6.81 7.94
CA PHE A 22 -0.32 -6.82 6.51
C PHE A 22 1.03 -6.16 6.26
N VAL A 23 1.61 -6.48 5.11
CA VAL A 23 2.68 -5.72 4.48
C VAL A 23 2.21 -5.49 3.05
N ILE A 24 2.40 -4.28 2.53
CA ILE A 24 2.13 -3.99 1.12
C ILE A 24 3.29 -3.19 0.53
N GLN A 25 3.79 -3.66 -0.61
CA GLN A 25 4.91 -3.08 -1.33
C GLN A 25 4.62 -3.03 -2.84
N PRO A 26 4.59 -1.83 -3.45
CA PRO A 26 4.45 -1.69 -4.90
C PRO A 26 5.79 -1.92 -5.61
N PHE A 27 5.82 -2.86 -6.55
CA PHE A 27 6.96 -3.16 -7.41
C PHE A 27 6.60 -2.99 -8.88
N GLU A 28 7.55 -2.54 -9.69
CA GLU A 28 7.47 -2.65 -11.14
C GLU A 28 7.35 -4.13 -11.52
N TRP A 29 6.35 -4.46 -12.33
CA TRP A 29 6.22 -5.78 -12.93
C TRP A 29 7.17 -5.88 -14.13
N ASN A 30 8.10 -6.82 -14.08
CA ASN A 30 9.08 -7.06 -15.14
C ASN A 30 9.02 -8.52 -15.59
N ASP A 31 8.00 -8.86 -16.38
CA ASP A 31 7.81 -10.19 -17.00
C ASP A 31 8.00 -11.38 -16.04
N GLY A 32 7.31 -11.34 -14.90
CA GLY A 32 7.40 -12.39 -13.88
C GLY A 32 8.50 -12.20 -12.83
N LYS A 33 9.27 -11.11 -12.92
CA LYS A 33 10.25 -10.70 -11.90
C LYS A 33 9.79 -9.43 -11.18
N LEU A 34 10.10 -9.37 -9.89
CA LEU A 34 9.96 -8.14 -9.10
C LEU A 34 11.05 -7.17 -9.53
N GLY A 35 10.65 -6.04 -10.11
CA GLY A 35 11.52 -4.93 -10.45
C GLY A 35 11.80 -4.02 -9.25
N ASN A 36 12.01 -2.73 -9.51
CA ASN A 36 12.23 -1.75 -8.45
C ASN A 36 10.93 -1.39 -7.76
N ARG A 37 11.02 -0.88 -6.52
CA ARG A 37 9.84 -0.34 -5.82
C ARG A 37 9.36 0.93 -6.51
N MET A 38 8.06 1.04 -6.77
CA MET A 38 7.47 2.10 -7.57
C MET A 38 6.44 2.93 -6.79
N GLY A 39 6.51 4.25 -6.94
CA GLY A 39 5.58 5.18 -6.31
C GLY A 39 5.76 5.28 -4.79
N GLN A 40 4.82 5.99 -4.16
CA GLN A 40 4.80 6.29 -2.73
C GLN A 40 3.43 5.97 -2.15
N LEU A 41 3.42 5.24 -1.05
CA LEU A 41 2.25 5.05 -0.21
C LEU A 41 2.08 6.30 0.65
N MET A 42 0.90 6.91 0.57
CA MET A 42 0.55 8.15 1.25
C MET A 42 -0.53 7.85 2.28
N ARG A 43 -0.32 8.37 3.49
CA ARG A 43 -1.25 8.19 4.60
C ARG A 43 -2.54 8.95 4.33
N LEU A 44 -3.65 8.21 4.41
CA LEU A 44 -4.99 8.68 4.13
C LEU A 44 -5.85 8.71 5.40
N ASP A 45 -5.45 7.98 6.43
CA ASP A 45 -6.27 7.73 7.60
C ASP A 45 -5.81 8.54 8.81
N ASP A 46 -6.74 9.32 9.34
CA ASP A 46 -6.53 10.11 10.55
C ASP A 46 -6.28 9.21 11.77
N ASN A 47 -6.75 7.95 11.72
CA ASN A 47 -6.73 7.03 12.85
C ASN A 47 -5.43 6.21 13.00
N GLY A 48 -4.47 6.36 12.08
CA GLY A 48 -3.17 5.69 12.19
C GLY A 48 -3.24 4.17 12.18
N SER A 49 -4.05 3.61 11.30
CA SER A 49 -4.22 2.16 11.12
C SER A 49 -3.03 1.48 10.46
N TRP A 50 -2.11 2.27 9.91
CA TRP A 50 -0.89 1.76 9.31
C TRP A 50 0.24 2.76 9.39
N GLN A 51 1.45 2.25 9.16
CA GLN A 51 2.68 3.02 9.15
C GLN A 51 3.59 2.58 8.01
N GLN A 52 4.53 3.45 7.64
CA GLN A 52 5.56 3.09 6.67
C GLN A 52 6.55 2.11 7.33
N GLN A 53 6.95 1.05 6.64
CA GLN A 53 8.06 0.22 7.12
C GLN A 53 9.39 0.99 7.07
N CYS A 54 9.54 1.85 6.06
CA CYS A 54 10.66 2.77 5.98
C CYS A 54 10.17 4.19 5.64
N PHE A 55 10.24 5.10 6.61
CA PHE A 55 9.81 6.49 6.47
C PHE A 55 10.50 7.25 5.34
N ARG A 56 11.76 6.91 5.04
CA ARG A 56 12.55 7.58 3.99
C ARG A 56 12.01 7.28 2.59
N PHE A 57 11.68 6.02 2.31
CA PHE A 57 11.33 5.60 0.96
C PHE A 57 9.82 5.60 0.69
N LYS A 58 8.99 5.53 1.75
CA LYS A 58 7.52 5.53 1.67
C LYS A 58 6.92 4.50 0.68
N ASN A 59 7.68 3.47 0.35
CA ASN A 59 7.34 2.48 -0.67
C ASN A 59 6.97 1.12 -0.05
N SER A 60 6.59 1.14 1.23
CA SER A 60 6.23 -0.05 1.98
C SER A 60 5.41 0.35 3.19
N ALA A 61 4.21 -0.20 3.31
CA ALA A 61 3.35 0.02 4.47
C ALA A 61 3.13 -1.27 5.24
N THR A 62 2.99 -1.14 6.54
CA THR A 62 2.70 -2.21 7.48
C THR A 62 1.69 -1.75 8.50
N HIS A 63 1.14 -2.71 9.22
CA HIS A 63 0.26 -2.47 10.34
C HIS A 63 0.97 -1.63 11.45
N SER A 64 0.25 -0.69 12.07
CA SER A 64 0.78 0.23 13.09
C SER A 64 0.56 -0.22 14.54
N HIS A 65 -0.53 -0.94 14.81
CA HIS A 65 -0.94 -1.41 16.14
C HIS A 65 -1.26 -2.90 16.12
N ASP A 66 -1.24 -3.64 17.22
CA ASP A 66 -1.68 -5.06 17.20
C ASP A 66 -3.22 -5.25 17.20
N GLU A 67 -3.94 -4.27 16.68
CA GLU A 67 -5.41 -4.30 16.59
C GLU A 67 -5.89 -5.05 15.35
N LYS A 68 -6.95 -5.83 15.49
CA LYS A 68 -7.60 -6.49 14.36
C LYS A 68 -8.28 -5.44 13.48
N LYS A 69 -8.06 -5.50 12.17
CA LYS A 69 -8.72 -4.63 11.19
C LYS A 69 -9.54 -5.44 10.18
N LYS A 70 -10.67 -4.85 9.77
CA LYS A 70 -11.53 -5.38 8.69
C LYS A 70 -11.29 -4.67 7.37
N HIS A 71 -11.03 -3.36 7.43
CA HIS A 71 -10.91 -2.48 6.28
C HIS A 71 -9.79 -1.48 6.49
N MET A 72 -9.05 -1.18 5.44
CA MET A 72 -8.03 -0.14 5.41
C MET A 72 -7.96 0.50 4.04
N ARG A 73 -7.62 1.79 4.03
CA ARG A 73 -7.46 2.59 2.82
C ARG A 73 -6.08 3.24 2.81
N LEU A 74 -5.42 3.19 1.66
CA LEU A 74 -4.14 3.83 1.40
C LEU A 74 -4.24 4.61 0.09
N TRP A 75 -3.46 5.67 -0.04
CA TRP A 75 -3.18 6.26 -1.34
C TRP A 75 -1.85 5.73 -1.86
N TRP A 76 -1.81 5.38 -3.12
CA TRP A 76 -0.58 5.11 -3.84
C TRP A 76 -0.43 6.16 -4.93
N LYS A 77 0.64 6.94 -4.84
CA LYS A 77 0.96 8.00 -5.78
C LYS A 77 2.14 7.57 -6.65
N ILE A 78 2.03 7.80 -7.94
CA ILE A 78 3.10 7.55 -8.89
C ILE A 78 3.26 8.75 -9.83
N ASP A 79 4.51 9.06 -10.18
CA ASP A 79 4.82 10.17 -11.09
C ASP A 79 4.80 9.72 -12.56
N GLU A 80 4.93 8.42 -12.85
CA GLU A 80 4.90 7.82 -14.18
C GLU A 80 3.91 6.63 -14.23
N ASP A 81 2.76 6.81 -14.90
CA ASP A 81 1.66 5.82 -14.93
C ASP A 81 1.76 4.81 -16.11
N SER A 82 2.88 4.79 -16.84
CA SER A 82 3.08 3.98 -18.06
C SER A 82 3.45 2.52 -17.79
N ARG A 83 3.77 2.16 -16.54
CA ARG A 83 4.36 0.87 -16.17
C ARG A 83 3.37 0.02 -15.40
N THR A 84 3.41 -1.29 -15.65
CA THR A 84 2.64 -2.25 -14.86
C THR A 84 3.26 -2.36 -13.46
N VAL A 85 2.42 -2.28 -12.43
CA VAL A 85 2.83 -2.37 -11.03
C VAL A 85 2.13 -3.54 -10.36
N GLN A 86 2.91 -4.35 -9.64
CA GLN A 86 2.44 -5.42 -8.80
C GLN A 86 2.55 -5.00 -7.33
N PHE A 87 1.46 -5.15 -6.58
CA PHE A 87 1.49 -5.03 -5.13
C PHE A 87 1.73 -6.42 -4.52
N VAL A 88 2.71 -6.52 -3.63
CA VAL A 88 3.07 -7.74 -2.87
C VAL A 88 2.85 -7.50 -1.39
#